data_AF-A0A2H9NVL9-F1
#
_entry.id   AF-A0A2H9NVL9-F1
#
_cell.length_a   1.000
_cell.length_b   1.000
_cell.length_c   1.000
_cell.angle_alpha   90.00
_cell.angle_beta   90.00
_cell.angle_gamma   90.00
#
_symmetry.space_group_name_H-M   'P 1'
#
loop_
_entity.id
_entity.type
_entity.pdbx_description
1 polymer ?
#
loop_
_entity_poly.entity_id
_entity_poly.type
_entity_poly.pdbx_seq_one_letter_code
_entity_poly.pdbx_strand_id
1 'polypeptide(L)'
;RYPPGILTNPALEEYTEVKIMVITDPWPDRNALNDAVKSGVVVIGLCDTNNQSNGMDLVVPCNNKGKKSLGLIYWIVAREYTKNRGLLKEGESFQYAPEDFAEED
;
A
#
# COMPACT_ATOMS: atom_id res chain seq x y z
N ARG A 1 -8.42 -3.88 -10.97
CA ARG A 1 -7.62 -3.30 -12.08
C ARG A 1 -7.61 -1.79 -11.90
N TYR A 2 -6.45 -1.13 -11.93
CA TYR A 2 -6.35 0.33 -11.74
C TYR A 2 -7.03 1.10 -12.90
N PRO A 3 -8.03 1.94 -12.64
CA PRO A 3 -8.64 2.82 -13.65
C PRO A 3 -7.66 3.93 -14.05
N PRO A 4 -7.30 4.05 -15.34
CA PRO A 4 -6.40 5.11 -15.78
C PRO A 4 -6.99 6.49 -15.50
N GLY A 5 -6.19 7.40 -14.94
CA GLY A 5 -6.60 8.79 -14.75
C GLY A 5 -7.32 9.09 -13.42
N ILE A 6 -7.50 8.09 -12.54
CA ILE A 6 -8.20 8.30 -11.25
C ILE A 6 -7.55 9.37 -10.36
N LEU A 7 -6.23 9.61 -10.50
CA LEU A 7 -5.50 10.66 -9.78
C LEU A 7 -5.26 11.94 -10.60
N THR A 8 -5.43 11.88 -11.93
CA THR A 8 -4.98 12.96 -12.84
C THR A 8 -6.10 13.63 -13.62
N ASN A 9 -7.28 13.01 -13.72
CA ASN A 9 -8.41 13.53 -14.48
C ASN A 9 -9.61 13.87 -13.58
N PRO A 10 -9.79 15.15 -13.20
CA PRO A 10 -10.91 15.61 -12.39
C PRO A 10 -12.30 15.43 -13.02
N ALA A 11 -12.38 15.14 -14.33
CA ALA A 11 -13.65 14.90 -15.00
C ALA A 11 -14.18 13.46 -14.81
N LEU A 12 -13.39 12.55 -14.23
CA LEU A 12 -13.86 11.21 -13.88
C LEU A 12 -14.70 11.27 -12.60
N GLU A 13 -15.80 10.52 -12.56
CA GLU A 13 -16.63 10.39 -11.35
C GLU A 13 -15.85 9.75 -10.19
N GLU A 14 -14.92 8.84 -10.49
CA GLU A 14 -14.08 8.16 -9.51
C GLU A 14 -12.82 8.94 -9.12
N TYR A 15 -12.63 10.16 -9.65
CA TYR A 15 -11.47 10.98 -9.37
C TYR A 15 -11.24 11.14 -7.86
N THR A 16 -10.03 10.83 -7.41
CA THR A 16 -9.68 10.87 -5.99
C THR A 16 -8.34 11.56 -5.79
N GLU A 17 -8.32 12.58 -4.93
CA GLU A 17 -7.09 13.20 -4.46
C GLU A 17 -6.59 12.50 -3.19
N VAL A 18 -5.42 11.88 -3.29
CA VAL A 18 -4.75 11.23 -2.15
C VAL A 18 -3.47 11.96 -1.78
N LYS A 19 -3.10 11.93 -0.49
CA LYS A 19 -1.83 12.50 -0.02
C LYS A 19 -0.68 11.50 -0.05
N ILE A 20 -1.01 10.22 0.14
CA ILE A 20 -0.05 9.12 0.20
C ILE A 20 -0.65 7.95 -0.59
N MET A 21 0.18 7.28 -1.39
CA MET A 21 -0.15 6.06 -2.08
C MET A 21 0.74 4.91 -1.59
N VAL A 22 0.14 3.77 -1.29
CA VAL A 22 0.85 2.53 -0.97
C VAL A 22 0.67 1.56 -2.12
N ILE A 23 1.78 1.08 -2.70
CA ILE A 23 1.78 0.10 -3.81
C ILE A 23 2.40 -1.23 -3.38
N THR A 24 1.90 -2.32 -3.94
CA THR A 24 2.27 -3.69 -3.54
C THR A 24 3.44 -4.21 -4.37
N ASP A 25 3.46 -3.89 -5.66
CA ASP A 25 4.57 -4.22 -6.52
C ASP A 25 4.67 -3.15 -7.63
N PRO A 26 5.86 -2.51 -7.81
CA PRO A 26 6.05 -1.50 -8.84
C PRO A 26 5.71 -1.95 -10.26
N TRP A 27 5.82 -3.25 -10.56
CA TRP A 27 5.66 -3.75 -11.91
C TRP A 27 4.19 -3.82 -12.34
N PRO A 28 3.29 -4.54 -11.64
CA PRO A 28 1.86 -4.50 -11.94
C PRO A 28 1.24 -3.13 -11.62
N ASP A 29 1.71 -2.43 -10.58
CA ASP A 29 1.14 -1.15 -10.16
C ASP A 29 1.76 0.06 -10.89
N ARG A 30 2.56 -0.17 -11.94
CA ARG A 30 3.27 0.90 -12.68
C ARG A 30 2.38 2.05 -13.13
N ASN A 31 1.11 1.77 -13.46
CA ASN A 31 0.17 2.81 -13.91
C ASN A 31 -0.23 3.71 -12.74
N ALA A 32 -0.50 3.13 -11.57
CA ALA A 32 -0.80 3.87 -10.34
C ALA A 32 0.41 4.67 -9.88
N LEU A 33 1.60 4.06 -9.90
CA LEU A 33 2.87 4.72 -9.59
C LEU A 33 3.11 5.94 -10.49
N ASN A 34 2.96 5.79 -11.81
CA ASN A 34 3.17 6.89 -12.75
C ASN A 34 2.17 8.03 -12.56
N ASP A 35 0.91 7.73 -12.28
CA ASP A 35 -0.11 8.73 -12.01
C ASP A 35 0.14 9.45 -10.68
N ALA A 36 0.59 8.72 -9.65
CA ALA A 36 0.95 9.30 -8.36
C ALA A 36 2.14 10.25 -8.47
N VAL A 37 3.19 9.85 -9.20
CA VAL A 37 4.37 10.70 -9.47
C VAL A 37 3.97 11.97 -10.22
N LYS A 38 3.12 11.86 -11.25
CA LYS A 38 2.63 13.04 -11.99
C LYS A 38 1.80 13.99 -11.13
N SER A 39 1.08 13.44 -10.15
CA SER A 39 0.20 14.19 -9.26
C SER A 39 0.93 14.73 -8.03
N GLY A 40 2.23 14.45 -7.88
CA GLY A 40 3.02 14.88 -6.72
C GLY A 40 2.63 14.19 -5.40
N VAL A 41 2.07 12.98 -5.48
CA VAL A 41 1.66 12.17 -4.33
C VAL A 41 2.88 11.43 -3.77
N VAL A 42 2.99 11.35 -2.43
CA VAL A 42 4.04 10.56 -1.78
C VAL A 42 3.77 9.07 -1.98
N VAL A 43 4.74 8.32 -2.52
CA VAL A 43 4.61 6.90 -2.83
C VAL A 43 5.46 6.04 -1.91
N ILE A 44 4.80 5.10 -1.22
CA ILE A 44 5.42 4.04 -0.43
C ILE A 44 5.22 2.72 -1.17
N GLY A 45 6.28 1.98 -1.45
CA GLY A 45 6.18 0.72 -2.19
C GLY A 45 6.83 -0.47 -1.50
N LEU A 46 6.15 -1.61 -1.60
CA LEU A 46 6.68 -2.92 -1.22
C LEU A 46 7.53 -3.46 -2.38
N CYS A 47 8.80 -3.81 -2.11
CA CYS A 47 9.73 -4.25 -3.15
C CYS A 47 10.46 -5.54 -2.75
N ASP A 48 10.41 -6.53 -3.65
CA ASP A 48 11.30 -7.69 -3.67
C ASP A 48 12.59 -7.35 -4.43
N THR A 49 13.58 -8.24 -4.33
CA THR A 49 14.92 -8.15 -4.93
C THR A 49 14.95 -7.93 -6.44
N ASN A 50 13.88 -8.30 -7.15
CA ASN A 50 13.77 -8.16 -8.61
C ASN A 50 12.98 -6.91 -9.04
N ASN A 51 12.54 -6.06 -8.11
CA ASN A 51 11.77 -4.86 -8.41
C ASN A 51 12.66 -3.64 -8.64
N GLN A 52 12.16 -2.68 -9.44
CA GLN A 52 12.77 -1.36 -9.60
C GLN A 52 12.06 -0.36 -8.67
N SER A 53 12.83 0.39 -7.88
CA SER A 53 12.33 1.36 -6.90
C SER A 53 12.17 2.78 -7.45
N ASN A 54 12.19 2.96 -8.78
CA ASN A 54 12.12 4.27 -9.41
C ASN A 54 10.77 4.95 -9.13
N GLY A 55 10.80 6.23 -8.74
CA GLY A 55 9.59 7.03 -8.50
C GLY A 55 8.89 6.73 -7.17
N MET A 56 9.48 5.92 -6.30
CA MET A 56 9.02 5.74 -4.91
C MET A 56 9.82 6.63 -3.97
N ASP A 57 9.16 7.19 -2.97
CA ASP A 57 9.79 7.98 -1.93
C ASP A 57 10.31 7.11 -0.78
N LEU A 58 9.57 6.04 -0.47
CA LEU A 58 9.93 5.09 0.57
C LEU A 58 9.77 3.65 0.07
N VAL A 59 10.83 2.87 0.21
CA VAL A 59 10.85 1.46 -0.16
C VAL A 59 10.82 0.60 1.10
N VAL A 60 9.87 -0.32 1.18
CA VAL A 60 9.83 -1.37 2.19
C VAL A 60 10.31 -2.67 1.54
N PRO A 61 11.53 -3.15 1.85
CA PRO A 61 12.05 -4.38 1.29
C PRO A 61 11.32 -5.58 1.88
N CYS A 62 10.71 -6.41 1.04
CA CYS A 62 9.94 -7.57 1.46
C CYS A 62 9.66 -8.57 0.33
N ASN A 63 9.20 -9.77 0.69
CA ASN A 63 8.63 -10.69 -0.30
C ASN A 63 7.20 -10.25 -0.66
N ASN A 64 7.04 -9.63 -1.82
CA ASN A 64 5.74 -9.17 -2.35
C ASN A 64 5.03 -10.18 -3.27
N LYS A 65 5.50 -11.43 -3.35
CA LYS A 65 4.89 -12.51 -4.14
C LYS A 65 4.09 -13.47 -3.28
N GLY A 66 4.57 -13.75 -2.07
CA GLY A 66 3.90 -14.66 -1.14
C GLY A 66 2.66 -14.00 -0.53
N LYS A 67 1.48 -14.59 -0.74
CA LYS A 67 0.21 -14.13 -0.14
C LYS A 67 0.31 -13.94 1.38
N LYS A 68 0.88 -14.93 2.08
CA LYS A 68 1.11 -14.88 3.54
C LYS A 68 2.06 -13.74 3.94
N SER A 69 3.09 -13.48 3.14
CA SER A 69 4.06 -12.40 3.39
C SER A 69 3.41 -11.03 3.23
N LEU A 70 2.68 -10.82 2.13
CA LEU A 70 1.92 -9.60 1.89
C LEU A 70 0.87 -9.36 2.99
N GLY A 71 0.07 -10.37 3.32
CA GLY A 71 -0.93 -10.29 4.38
C GLY A 71 -0.32 -9.89 5.72
N LEU A 72 0.81 -10.52 6.09
CA LEU A 72 1.53 -10.17 7.32
C LEU A 72 2.02 -8.72 7.32
N ILE A 73 2.54 -8.21 6.20
CA ILE A 73 3.03 -6.83 6.10
C ILE A 73 1.89 -5.84 6.27
N TYR A 74 0.78 -6.05 5.55
CA TYR A 74 -0.39 -5.19 5.69
C TYR A 74 -0.97 -5.24 7.11
N TRP A 75 -0.96 -6.41 7.74
CA TRP A 75 -1.36 -6.57 9.13
C TRP A 75 -0.47 -5.77 10.10
N ILE A 76 0.87 -5.86 9.95
CA ILE A 76 1.82 -5.09 10.77
C ILE A 76 1.57 -3.59 10.59
N VAL A 77 1.42 -3.12 9.35
CA VAL A 77 1.18 -1.70 9.05
C VAL A 77 -0.14 -1.24 9.67
N ALA A 78 -1.22 -2.00 9.51
CA ALA A 78 -2.52 -1.66 10.07
C ALA A 78 -2.47 -1.63 11.61
N ARG A 79 -1.83 -2.61 12.24
CA ARG A 79 -1.63 -2.69 13.69
C ARG A 79 -0.86 -1.49 14.23
N GLU A 80 0.32 -1.21 13.67
CA GLU A 80 1.18 -0.13 14.16
C GLU A 80 0.57 1.25 13.86
N TYR A 81 -0.13 1.40 12.73
CA TYR A 81 -0.91 2.61 12.46
C TYR A 81 -1.99 2.84 13.52
N THR A 82 -2.80 1.82 13.82
CA THR A 82 -3.87 1.90 14.82
C THR A 82 -3.33 2.21 16.21
N LYS A 83 -2.22 1.57 16.59
CA LYS A 83 -1.49 1.84 17.84
C LYS A 83 -0.99 3.27 17.92
N ASN A 84 -0.27 3.75 16.90
CA ASN A 84 0.29 5.11 16.87
C ASN A 84 -0.77 6.21 16.79
N ARG A 85 -1.97 5.88 16.28
CA ARG A 85 -3.13 6.78 16.28
C ARG A 85 -3.88 6.82 17.62
N GLY A 86 -3.48 6.03 18.61
CA GLY A 86 -4.16 5.94 19.91
C GLY A 86 -5.52 5.28 19.83
N LEU A 87 -5.79 4.50 18.77
CA LEU A 87 -7.05 3.79 18.58
C LEU A 87 -7.07 2.43 19.31
N LEU A 88 -5.90 1.94 19.73
CA LEU A 88 -5.76 0.80 20.66
C LEU A 88 -5.50 1.33 22.07
N LYS A 89 -6.21 0.79 23.06
CA LYS A 89 -5.91 1.08 24.46
C LYS A 89 -4.60 0.40 24.86
N GLU A 90 -3.96 0.94 25.89
CA GLU A 90 -2.73 0.37 26.42
C GLU A 90 -2.99 -1.07 26.91
N GLY A 91 -2.25 -2.04 26.36
CA GLY A 91 -2.44 -3.47 26.65
C GLY A 91 -3.53 -4.17 25.82
N GLU A 92 -4.24 -3.46 24.95
CA GLU A 92 -5.22 -4.04 24.04
C GLU A 92 -4.53 -4.65 22.81
N SER A 93 -4.87 -5.90 22.49
CA SER A 93 -4.41 -6.56 21.28
C SER A 93 -5.17 -6.03 20.06
N PHE A 94 -4.51 -6.01 18.90
CA PHE A 94 -5.18 -5.69 17.64
C PHE A 94 -6.30 -6.69 17.37
N GLN A 95 -7.46 -6.19 16.95
CA GLN A 95 -8.69 -6.97 16.81
C GLN A 95 -8.57 -8.11 15.79
N TYR A 96 -7.79 -7.88 14.73
CA TYR A 96 -7.65 -8.82 13.62
C TYR A 96 -6.39 -9.67 13.78
N ALA A 97 -6.48 -10.94 13.42
CA ALA A 97 -5.35 -11.84 13.34
C ALA A 97 -4.60 -11.64 12.01
N PRO A 98 -3.30 -12.01 11.92
CA PRO A 98 -2.58 -11.99 10.65
C PRO A 98 -3.25 -12.81 9.54
N GLU A 99 -3.93 -13.89 9.93
CA GLU A 99 -4.67 -14.78 9.04
C GLU A 99 -5.84 -14.05 8.36
N ASP A 100 -6.47 -13.07 9.02
CA ASP A 100 -7.56 -12.27 8.42
C ASP A 100 -7.08 -11.42 7.23
N PHE A 101 -5.75 -11.22 7.09
CA PHE A 101 -5.12 -10.46 6.02
C PHE A 101 -4.51 -11.35 4.93
N ALA A 102 -4.48 -12.67 5.15
CA ALA A 102 -4.00 -13.64 4.16
C ALA A 102 -5.20 -14.36 3.56
N GLU A 103 -5.34 -14.37 2.24
CA GLU A 103 -6.37 -15.21 1.60
C GLU A 103 -6.18 -16.69 1.98
N GLU A 104 -7.27 -17.36 2.36
CA GLU A 104 -7.35 -18.82 2.41
C GLU A 104 -7.31 -19.37 0.97
N ASP A 105 -6.61 -20.49 0.77
CA ASP A 105 -6.45 -21.17 -0.53
C ASP A 105 -7.76 -21.82 -1.01
#